data_AF-A0AAJ0FYQ5-F1
#
_entry.id   AF-A0AAJ0FYQ5-F1
#
_cell.length_a   1.000
_cell.length_b   1.000
_cell.length_c   1.000
_cell.angle_alpha   90.00
_cell.angle_beta   90.00
_cell.angle_gamma   90.00
#
_symmetry.space_group_name_H-M   'P 1'
#
loop_
_entity.id
_entity.type
_entity.pdbx_description
1 polymer ?
#
loop_
_entity_poly.entity_id
_entity_poly.type
_entity_poly.pdbx_seq_one_letter_code
_entity_poly.pdbx_strand_id
1 'polypeptide(L)'
;MYSQSDLDKFYDLFATEIPSTWGPHLNLINWGTTKPNEPYGEATLDVCMSVPIFLDAIDGSYCTYSSHGYNSDDTKVDGVTQNEMRGTFKPTNRQCEEFMKLGLQGTTLVFASGDAGIDGNHGEACIGNNFSIFGAIAPASCPSVTTVGATVLPEGNLPGAPETAITSFSPGGDFSNIWTAPSYRHGAVSSYFINHDPGFPYHTTPDGNVPKTGGTYKRGGRGYPDMLKYFLSL
;
A
#
# COMPACT_ATOMS: atom_id res chain seq x y z
N MET A 1 2.87 16.54 1.18
CA MET A 1 4.33 16.83 1.22
C MET A 1 4.72 17.19 2.65
N TYR A 2 5.89 16.80 3.17
CA TYR A 2 6.19 16.95 4.61
C TYR A 2 6.48 18.41 5.05
N SER A 3 6.42 18.63 6.37
CA SER A 3 6.78 19.88 7.06
C SER A 3 8.01 19.63 7.94
N GLN A 4 9.12 20.33 7.68
CA GLN A 4 10.36 20.12 8.45
C GLN A 4 10.14 20.41 9.94
N SER A 5 9.39 21.47 10.28
CA SER A 5 9.10 21.79 11.68
C SER A 5 8.28 20.73 12.41
N ASP A 6 7.51 19.91 11.68
CA ASP A 6 6.76 18.80 12.28
C ASP A 6 7.63 17.55 12.42
N LEU A 7 8.55 17.31 11.47
CA LEU A 7 9.59 16.29 11.61
C LEU A 7 10.51 16.58 12.79
N ASP A 8 10.98 17.82 12.94
CA ASP A 8 11.90 18.22 14.00
C ASP A 8 11.29 17.97 15.38
N LYS A 9 10.02 18.38 15.56
CA LYS A 9 9.27 18.10 16.80
C LYS A 9 9.10 16.61 17.05
N PHE A 10 8.87 15.82 16.00
CA PHE A 10 8.71 14.39 16.14
C PHE A 10 10.04 13.72 16.55
N TYR A 11 11.15 14.06 15.89
CA TYR A 11 12.47 13.52 16.23
C TYR A 11 12.90 13.91 17.65
N ASP A 12 12.66 15.15 18.07
CA ASP A 12 12.95 15.59 19.44
C ASP A 12 12.17 14.79 20.51
N LEU A 13 10.97 14.32 20.18
CA LEU A 13 10.11 13.58 21.11
C LEU A 13 10.32 12.06 21.06
N PHE A 14 10.58 11.50 19.89
CA PHE A 14 10.45 10.06 19.64
C PHE A 14 11.64 9.40 18.93
N ALA A 15 12.55 10.17 18.34
CA ALA A 15 13.69 9.65 17.58
C ALA A 15 14.91 10.59 17.69
N THR A 16 15.36 10.80 18.93
CA THR A 16 16.40 11.79 19.28
C THR A 16 17.76 11.51 18.65
N GLU A 17 17.96 10.29 18.15
CA GLU A 17 19.12 9.85 17.39
C GLU A 17 19.15 10.43 15.96
N ILE A 18 18.01 10.87 15.43
CA ILE A 18 17.92 11.52 14.12
C ILE A 18 18.20 13.02 14.30
N PRO A 19 19.17 13.60 13.57
CA PRO A 19 19.42 15.04 13.65
C PRO A 19 18.20 15.84 13.22
N SER A 20 17.84 16.88 13.97
CA SER A 20 16.74 17.80 13.62
C SER A 20 16.96 18.59 12.31
N THR A 21 18.14 18.50 11.70
CA THR A 21 18.39 19.05 10.36
C THR A 21 18.14 18.04 9.24
N TRP A 22 17.83 16.80 9.58
CA TRP A 22 17.63 15.73 8.62
C TRP A 22 16.19 15.75 8.09
N GLY A 23 16.05 15.62 6.77
CA GLY A 23 14.76 15.54 6.10
C GLY A 23 14.92 15.03 4.67
N PRO A 24 13.86 14.46 4.06
CA PRO A 24 13.97 13.92 2.73
C PRO A 24 14.22 15.01 1.67
N HIS A 25 15.15 14.73 0.75
CA HIS A 25 15.37 15.60 -0.42
C HIS A 25 14.17 15.51 -1.38
N LEU A 26 13.49 16.63 -1.58
CA LEU A 26 12.33 16.72 -2.47
C LEU A 26 12.75 16.84 -3.92
N ASN A 27 12.55 15.77 -4.69
CA ASN A 27 12.66 15.78 -6.14
C ASN A 27 11.26 15.91 -6.75
N LEU A 28 10.96 17.06 -7.34
CA LEU A 28 9.66 17.32 -7.95
C LEU A 28 9.60 16.71 -9.35
N ILE A 29 8.80 15.66 -9.52
CA ILE A 29 8.54 15.03 -10.83
C ILE A 29 7.27 15.65 -11.39
N ASN A 30 7.29 16.22 -12.61
CA ASN A 30 6.16 16.83 -13.32
C ASN A 30 5.54 18.12 -12.73
N TRP A 31 6.03 18.63 -11.59
CA TRP A 31 5.53 19.87 -10.95
C TRP A 31 6.43 21.11 -11.18
N GLY A 32 7.46 20.99 -12.02
CA GLY A 32 8.44 22.06 -12.24
C GLY A 32 9.09 22.49 -10.92
N THR A 33 9.06 23.79 -10.61
CA THR A 33 9.55 24.36 -9.34
C THR A 33 8.44 24.64 -8.32
N THR A 34 7.18 24.40 -8.67
CA THR A 34 6.04 24.86 -7.88
C THR A 34 5.51 23.72 -7.02
N LYS A 35 5.74 23.82 -5.72
CA LYS A 35 5.26 22.88 -4.71
C LYS A 35 3.71 22.94 -4.60
N PRO A 36 2.99 21.82 -4.73
CA PRO A 36 1.56 21.80 -4.48
C PRO A 36 1.24 21.86 -2.98
N ASN A 37 0.11 22.50 -2.63
CA ASN A 37 -0.39 22.70 -1.26
C ASN A 37 -1.21 21.48 -0.77
N GLU A 38 -0.66 20.29 -0.93
CA GLU A 38 -1.33 19.01 -0.59
C GLU A 38 -1.19 18.66 0.90
N PRO A 39 -2.09 17.82 1.46
CA PRO A 39 -2.15 17.55 2.89
C PRO A 39 -0.79 17.12 3.44
N TYR A 40 -0.31 17.91 4.40
CA TYR A 40 0.96 17.70 5.08
C TYR A 40 0.95 16.44 5.94
N GLY A 41 -0.24 16.00 6.39
CA GLY A 41 -0.43 14.88 7.33
C GLY A 41 0.10 13.55 6.82
N GLU A 42 -0.33 13.08 5.65
CA GLU A 42 0.04 11.75 5.13
C GLU A 42 1.55 11.64 4.88
N ALA A 43 2.11 12.61 4.15
CA ALA A 43 3.54 12.60 3.85
C ALA A 43 4.42 12.82 5.10
N THR A 44 3.91 13.50 6.13
CA THR A 44 4.63 13.64 7.41
C THR A 44 4.53 12.34 8.20
N LEU A 45 3.37 11.69 8.23
CA LEU A 45 3.16 10.39 8.86
C LEU A 45 4.09 9.33 8.25
N ASP A 46 4.15 9.23 6.92
CA ASP A 46 5.02 8.31 6.20
C ASP A 46 6.47 8.46 6.64
N VAL A 47 6.98 9.70 6.68
CA VAL A 47 8.39 9.98 7.01
C VAL A 47 8.66 9.78 8.51
N CYS A 48 7.80 10.28 9.38
CA CYS A 48 7.95 10.14 10.83
C CYS A 48 7.93 8.68 11.27
N MET A 49 7.12 7.83 10.63
CA MET A 49 7.03 6.42 11.00
C MET A 49 8.08 5.56 10.29
N SER A 50 8.35 5.80 9.00
CA SER A 50 9.26 4.94 8.24
C SER A 50 10.72 5.12 8.64
N VAL A 51 11.17 6.35 8.90
CA VAL A 51 12.60 6.64 9.07
C VAL A 51 13.17 6.04 10.37
N PRO A 52 12.57 6.24 11.56
CA PRO A 52 13.08 5.63 12.78
C PRO A 52 13.02 4.09 12.72
N ILE A 53 11.90 3.53 12.22
CA ILE A 53 11.71 2.08 12.11
C ILE A 53 12.73 1.45 11.13
N PHE A 54 13.02 2.13 10.03
CA PHE A 54 13.98 1.66 9.01
C PHE A 54 15.43 1.80 9.48
N LEU A 55 15.77 2.88 10.18
CA LEU A 55 17.12 3.08 10.75
C LEU A 55 17.40 2.08 11.88
N ASP A 56 16.42 1.80 12.74
CA ASP A 56 16.50 0.74 13.76
C ASP A 56 16.66 -0.66 13.12
N ALA A 57 16.05 -0.89 11.96
CA ALA A 57 16.16 -2.16 11.24
C ALA A 57 17.50 -2.33 10.50
N ILE A 58 18.26 -1.25 10.26
CA ILE A 58 19.51 -1.23 9.50
C ILE A 58 20.76 -1.06 10.37
N ASP A 59 20.62 -0.51 11.59
CA ASP A 59 21.71 -0.46 12.56
C ASP A 59 22.06 -1.85 13.10
N GLY A 60 22.86 -2.54 12.29
CA GLY A 60 23.41 -3.87 12.54
C GLY A 60 24.32 -4.41 11.44
N SER A 61 24.40 -3.75 10.26
CA SER A 61 25.52 -3.69 9.31
C SER A 61 25.06 -3.63 7.84
N TYR A 62 24.88 -2.44 7.29
CA TYR A 62 24.84 -2.26 5.83
C TYR A 62 25.43 -0.93 5.36
N CYS A 63 26.65 -0.63 5.80
CA CYS A 63 27.43 0.49 5.28
C CYS A 63 28.78 0.00 4.77
N THR A 64 28.78 -0.66 3.61
CA THR A 64 29.82 -0.56 2.56
C THR A 64 29.43 -1.41 1.35
N TYR A 65 28.51 -0.90 0.51
CA TYR A 65 28.38 -1.40 -0.86
C TYR A 65 28.16 -0.23 -1.81
N SER A 66 29.10 -0.04 -2.74
CA SER A 66 28.93 0.77 -3.92
C SER A 66 28.94 -0.16 -5.14
N SER A 67 27.92 -0.02 -6.01
CA SER A 67 27.92 -0.66 -7.32
C SER A 67 27.71 0.40 -8.40
N HIS A 68 28.81 0.74 -9.07
CA HIS A 68 28.87 1.20 -10.45
C HIS A 68 28.18 2.51 -10.87
N GLY A 69 27.94 3.47 -9.97
CA GLY A 69 27.73 4.87 -10.36
C GLY A 69 26.57 5.16 -11.32
N TYR A 70 25.51 4.35 -11.27
CA TYR A 70 24.31 4.56 -12.08
C TYR A 70 23.22 5.24 -11.24
N ASN A 71 22.74 6.38 -11.74
CA ASN A 71 21.61 7.12 -11.19
C ASN A 71 20.36 6.67 -11.96
N SER A 72 19.26 6.35 -11.25
CA SER A 72 17.97 6.05 -11.87
C SER A 72 17.26 7.33 -12.29
N ASP A 73 17.69 7.89 -13.41
CA ASP A 73 16.99 8.96 -14.12
C ASP A 73 17.14 8.70 -15.63
N ASP A 74 16.16 7.99 -16.21
CA ASP A 74 16.06 7.77 -17.65
C ASP A 74 14.93 8.63 -18.23
N THR A 75 15.32 9.82 -18.65
CA THR A 75 14.49 10.85 -19.30
C THR A 75 14.00 10.47 -20.71
N LYS A 76 14.20 9.22 -21.15
CA LYS A 76 13.63 8.70 -22.42
C LYS A 76 12.46 7.75 -22.21
N VAL A 77 12.12 7.40 -20.98
CA VAL A 77 11.08 6.41 -20.64
C VAL A 77 9.85 7.04 -19.95
N ASP A 78 9.97 8.28 -19.46
CA ASP A 78 8.90 9.04 -18.82
C ASP A 78 8.00 9.74 -19.85
N GLY A 79 7.07 8.97 -20.42
CA GLY A 79 5.96 9.52 -21.20
C GLY A 79 5.06 10.43 -20.35
N VAL A 80 4.49 11.46 -20.98
CA VAL A 80 3.51 12.37 -20.36
C VAL A 80 2.23 11.59 -20.04
N THR A 81 2.05 11.19 -18.77
CA THR A 81 0.76 10.66 -18.30
C THR A 81 -0.09 11.83 -17.81
N GLN A 82 -1.00 12.32 -18.66
CA GLN A 82 -2.11 13.14 -18.18
C GLN A 82 -3.14 12.22 -17.52
N ASN A 83 -3.60 12.64 -16.34
CA ASN A 83 -4.57 11.99 -15.42
C ASN A 83 -3.93 11.04 -14.41
N GLU A 84 -3.62 11.61 -13.24
CA GLU A 84 -3.51 10.89 -11.99
C GLU A 84 -4.79 10.06 -11.74
N MET A 85 -4.58 8.77 -11.51
CA MET A 85 -5.47 7.80 -10.84
C MET A 85 -6.97 7.82 -11.21
N ARG A 86 -7.31 7.12 -12.31
CA ARG A 86 -8.60 6.40 -12.41
C ARG A 86 -8.34 4.98 -12.91
N GLY A 87 -8.50 4.01 -12.02
CA GLY A 87 -8.12 2.60 -12.16
C GLY A 87 -8.82 1.85 -13.30
N THR A 88 -8.38 2.10 -14.53
CA THR A 88 -8.67 1.22 -15.66
C THR A 88 -7.58 0.15 -15.72
N PHE A 89 -7.95 -1.10 -16.04
CA PHE A 89 -7.05 -2.27 -16.09
C PHE A 89 -5.69 -2.01 -16.76
N LYS A 90 -5.64 -1.18 -17.82
CA LYS A 90 -4.41 -0.88 -18.57
C LYS A 90 -3.39 -0.02 -17.79
N PRO A 91 -3.74 1.18 -17.28
CA PRO A 91 -2.85 1.96 -16.41
C PRO A 91 -2.31 1.20 -15.21
N THR A 92 -3.17 0.45 -14.50
CA THR A 92 -2.78 -0.25 -13.27
C THR A 92 -1.84 -1.43 -13.55
N ASN A 93 -2.03 -2.14 -14.67
CA ASN A 93 -1.11 -3.21 -15.06
C ASN A 93 0.30 -2.68 -15.36
N ARG A 94 0.41 -1.53 -16.04
CA ARG A 94 1.72 -0.90 -16.30
C ARG A 94 2.45 -0.53 -15.01
N GLN A 95 1.75 0.07 -14.04
CA GLN A 95 2.36 0.41 -12.74
C GLN A 95 2.85 -0.85 -12.00
N CYS A 96 2.03 -1.90 -11.99
CA CYS A 96 2.38 -3.17 -11.36
C CYS A 96 3.58 -3.87 -12.03
N GLU A 97 3.75 -3.70 -13.34
CA GLU A 97 4.95 -4.14 -14.07
C GLU A 97 6.20 -3.35 -13.66
N GLU A 98 6.10 -2.03 -13.44
CA GLU A 98 7.25 -1.25 -12.93
C GLU A 98 7.63 -1.66 -11.50
N PHE A 99 6.64 -1.93 -10.65
CA PHE A 99 6.89 -2.50 -9.31
C PHE A 99 7.60 -3.85 -9.39
N MET A 100 7.22 -4.70 -10.36
CA MET A 100 7.90 -5.97 -10.60
C MET A 100 9.36 -5.76 -10.99
N LYS A 101 9.65 -4.81 -11.89
CA LYS A 101 11.04 -4.51 -12.30
C LYS A 101 11.89 -4.05 -11.13
N LEU A 102 11.33 -3.19 -10.25
CA LEU A 102 12.01 -2.79 -9.02
C LEU A 102 12.23 -3.98 -8.08
N GLY A 103 11.23 -4.85 -7.93
CA GLY A 103 11.36 -6.10 -7.16
C GLY A 103 12.47 -7.01 -7.67
N LEU A 104 12.64 -7.13 -8.99
CA LEU A 104 13.73 -7.87 -9.62
C LEU A 104 15.12 -7.26 -9.37
N GLN A 105 15.18 -5.97 -9.05
CA GLN A 105 16.41 -5.29 -8.64
C GLN A 105 16.70 -5.41 -7.13
N GLY A 106 15.88 -6.18 -6.39
CA GLY A 106 16.03 -6.36 -4.95
C GLY A 106 15.35 -5.30 -4.09
N THR A 107 14.49 -4.46 -4.68
CA THR A 107 13.74 -3.44 -3.94
C THR A 107 12.43 -4.02 -3.41
N THR A 108 12.17 -3.84 -2.11
CA THR A 108 10.87 -4.18 -1.53
C THR A 108 9.96 -2.96 -1.55
N LEU A 109 8.77 -3.13 -2.14
CA LEU A 109 7.73 -2.10 -2.18
C LEU A 109 6.64 -2.45 -1.19
N VAL A 110 6.33 -1.52 -0.28
CA VAL A 110 5.30 -1.70 0.74
C VAL A 110 4.21 -0.65 0.53
N PHE A 111 2.96 -1.07 0.49
CA PHE A 111 1.79 -0.19 0.34
C PHE A 111 0.78 -0.44 1.46
N ALA A 112 0.15 0.63 1.93
CA ALA A 112 -1.02 0.53 2.78
C ALA A 112 -2.16 -0.19 2.04
N SER A 113 -2.94 -0.99 2.76
CA SER A 113 -4.08 -1.70 2.19
C SER A 113 -5.30 -0.80 1.91
N GLY A 114 -5.29 0.43 2.42
CA GLY A 114 -6.41 1.37 2.42
C GLY A 114 -7.21 1.35 3.72
N ASP A 115 -8.10 2.32 3.88
CA ASP A 115 -8.90 2.61 5.09
C ASP A 115 -10.42 2.71 4.79
N ALA A 116 -10.82 2.32 3.57
CA ALA A 116 -12.21 2.21 3.12
C ALA A 116 -12.73 0.76 3.07
N GLY A 117 -12.07 -0.20 3.70
CA GLY A 117 -12.49 -1.60 3.73
C GLY A 117 -12.59 -2.24 2.35
N ILE A 118 -13.65 -3.01 2.13
CA ILE A 118 -13.97 -3.68 0.84
C ILE A 118 -14.40 -2.71 -0.28
N ASP A 119 -14.74 -1.47 0.09
CA ASP A 119 -15.17 -0.42 -0.84
C ASP A 119 -13.97 0.08 -1.64
N GLY A 120 -12.85 0.23 -0.94
CA GLY A 120 -11.58 0.63 -1.50
C GLY A 120 -11.47 2.12 -1.85
N ASN A 121 -12.57 2.83 -2.11
CA ASN A 121 -12.49 4.14 -2.75
C ASN A 121 -13.20 5.26 -1.97
N HIS A 122 -12.93 5.37 -0.66
CA HIS A 122 -13.26 6.51 0.22
C HIS A 122 -14.55 7.28 -0.10
N GLY A 123 -15.69 6.58 -0.09
CA GLY A 123 -17.00 7.20 -0.30
C GLY A 123 -17.57 7.08 -1.72
N GLU A 124 -16.84 6.44 -2.64
CA GLU A 124 -17.46 5.83 -3.81
C GLU A 124 -17.89 4.41 -3.46
N ALA A 125 -19.20 4.18 -3.38
CA ALA A 125 -19.74 2.86 -3.10
C ALA A 125 -19.18 1.79 -4.06
N CYS A 126 -19.15 0.54 -3.57
CA CYS A 126 -18.70 -0.68 -4.23
C CYS A 126 -19.03 -0.72 -5.74
N ILE A 127 -18.26 -1.43 -6.56
CA ILE A 127 -18.46 -1.37 -8.01
C ILE A 127 -19.69 -2.19 -8.48
N GLY A 128 -20.03 -2.03 -9.76
CA GLY A 128 -21.18 -2.68 -10.40
C GLY A 128 -22.49 -1.89 -10.25
N ASN A 129 -23.54 -2.33 -10.96
CA ASN A 129 -24.78 -1.56 -11.11
C ASN A 129 -25.56 -1.34 -9.80
N ASN A 130 -25.34 -2.18 -8.78
CA ASN A 130 -26.04 -2.13 -7.49
C ASN A 130 -25.08 -1.93 -6.31
N PHE A 131 -23.86 -1.48 -6.57
CA PHE A 131 -22.81 -1.36 -5.56
C PHE A 131 -22.61 -2.63 -4.73
N SER A 132 -22.46 -3.75 -5.43
CA SER A 132 -22.52 -5.09 -4.84
C SER A 132 -21.27 -5.93 -5.09
N ILE A 133 -20.27 -5.34 -5.74
CA ILE A 133 -19.01 -5.97 -6.10
C ILE A 133 -17.91 -5.21 -5.36
N PHE A 134 -17.07 -5.93 -4.64
CA PHE A 134 -15.99 -5.34 -3.86
C PHE A 134 -14.95 -4.68 -4.77
N GLY A 135 -14.43 -3.56 -4.27
CA GLY A 135 -13.60 -2.61 -4.99
C GLY A 135 -12.12 -2.74 -4.64
N ALA A 136 -11.52 -3.91 -4.85
CA ALA A 136 -10.09 -4.11 -4.65
C ALA A 136 -9.24 -2.98 -5.28
N ILE A 137 -8.41 -2.32 -4.46
CA ILE A 137 -7.70 -1.10 -4.88
C ILE A 137 -6.36 -1.40 -5.54
N ALA A 138 -5.91 -0.48 -6.40
CA ALA A 138 -4.53 -0.40 -6.83
C ALA A 138 -3.84 0.76 -6.08
N PRO A 139 -2.56 0.63 -5.72
CA PRO A 139 -1.64 -0.47 -6.05
C PRO A 139 -1.69 -1.66 -5.08
N ALA A 140 -2.44 -1.60 -3.97
CA ALA A 140 -2.45 -2.62 -2.91
C ALA A 140 -2.81 -4.04 -3.37
N SER A 141 -3.60 -4.20 -4.44
CA SER A 141 -3.95 -5.52 -5.00
C SER A 141 -2.98 -6.02 -6.07
N CYS A 142 -1.92 -5.26 -6.41
CA CYS A 142 -0.84 -5.72 -7.30
C CYS A 142 -0.11 -6.91 -6.66
N PRO A 143 0.24 -7.96 -7.43
CA PRO A 143 1.04 -9.08 -6.92
C PRO A 143 2.48 -8.69 -6.54
N SER A 144 3.07 -7.71 -7.21
CA SER A 144 4.48 -7.33 -7.07
C SER A 144 4.80 -6.46 -5.86
N VAL A 145 3.84 -6.24 -4.97
CA VAL A 145 4.01 -5.38 -3.79
C VAL A 145 3.63 -6.13 -2.52
N THR A 146 4.20 -5.68 -1.40
CA THR A 146 3.79 -6.10 -0.06
C THR A 146 2.72 -5.15 0.46
N THR A 147 1.55 -5.67 0.75
CA THR A 147 0.41 -4.88 1.22
C THR A 147 0.19 -5.05 2.70
N VAL A 148 0.17 -3.95 3.45
CA VAL A 148 0.07 -3.96 4.91
C VAL A 148 -1.28 -3.37 5.33
N GLY A 149 -2.07 -4.17 6.04
CA GLY A 149 -3.30 -3.72 6.69
C GLY A 149 -3.09 -3.32 8.14
N ALA A 150 -4.16 -2.87 8.78
CA ALA A 150 -4.13 -2.34 10.14
C ALA A 150 -4.79 -3.30 11.15
N THR A 151 -4.16 -3.39 12.32
CA THR A 151 -4.73 -3.96 13.54
C THR A 151 -4.74 -2.87 14.63
N VAL A 152 -5.31 -3.16 15.78
CA VAL A 152 -5.21 -2.32 16.97
C VAL A 152 -4.81 -3.18 18.16
N LEU A 153 -3.91 -2.66 18.99
CA LEU A 153 -3.64 -3.21 20.32
C LEU A 153 -4.69 -2.63 21.27
N PRO A 154 -5.58 -3.44 21.88
CA PRO A 154 -6.62 -2.92 22.75
C PRO A 154 -6.04 -2.08 23.90
N GLU A 155 -6.76 -1.02 24.29
CA GLU A 155 -6.30 -0.09 25.33
C GLU A 155 -5.99 -0.83 26.64
N GLY A 156 -4.87 -0.46 27.27
CA GLY A 156 -4.37 -1.10 28.49
C GLY A 156 -3.55 -2.36 28.27
N ASN A 157 -3.46 -2.88 27.03
CA ASN A 157 -2.58 -4.00 26.73
C ASN A 157 -1.13 -3.55 26.50
N LEU A 158 -0.19 -4.47 26.77
CA LEU A 158 1.24 -4.26 26.56
C LEU A 158 1.68 -4.77 25.18
N PRO A 159 2.82 -4.28 24.64
CA PRO A 159 3.41 -4.84 23.43
C PRO A 159 3.58 -6.36 23.51
N GLY A 160 3.18 -7.06 22.45
CA GLY A 160 3.19 -8.53 22.38
C GLY A 160 1.89 -9.22 22.84
N ALA A 161 0.92 -8.48 23.37
CA ALA A 161 -0.42 -9.00 23.59
C ALA A 161 -1.20 -9.15 22.25
N PRO A 162 -2.28 -9.96 22.22
CA PRO A 162 -3.08 -10.14 21.02
C PRO A 162 -3.66 -8.82 20.49
N GLU A 163 -3.48 -8.60 19.19
CA GLU A 163 -4.08 -7.48 18.46
C GLU A 163 -5.46 -7.87 17.90
N THR A 164 -6.32 -6.89 17.67
CA THR A 164 -7.65 -7.09 17.07
C THR A 164 -7.78 -6.30 15.77
N ALA A 165 -8.81 -6.62 14.97
CA ALA A 165 -9.17 -5.79 13.82
C ALA A 165 -9.55 -4.38 14.30
N ILE A 166 -9.11 -3.36 13.56
CA ILE A 166 -9.48 -1.98 13.83
C ILE A 166 -10.95 -1.72 13.41
N THR A 167 -11.66 -0.92 14.20
CA THR A 167 -13.09 -0.61 13.97
C THR A 167 -13.36 0.88 13.82
N SER A 168 -12.39 1.75 14.11
CA SER A 168 -12.50 3.20 13.94
C SER A 168 -12.45 3.62 12.46
N PHE A 169 -11.77 2.81 11.64
CA PHE A 169 -11.86 2.79 10.19
C PHE A 169 -11.83 1.32 9.72
N SER A 170 -12.10 1.08 8.44
CA SER A 170 -12.08 -0.28 7.89
C SER A 170 -10.79 -0.50 7.10
N PRO A 171 -9.86 -1.36 7.55
CA PRO A 171 -8.65 -1.63 6.78
C PRO A 171 -9.04 -2.33 5.48
N GLY A 172 -8.43 -1.90 4.37
CA GLY A 172 -8.73 -2.47 3.06
C GLY A 172 -8.30 -3.93 2.94
N GLY A 173 -9.11 -4.72 2.26
CA GLY A 173 -8.83 -6.13 2.03
C GLY A 173 -9.89 -6.77 1.15
N ASP A 174 -9.47 -7.42 0.07
CA ASP A 174 -10.33 -8.10 -0.90
C ASP A 174 -9.48 -8.98 -1.85
N PHE A 175 -10.13 -9.62 -2.82
CA PHE A 175 -9.52 -10.34 -3.93
C PHE A 175 -9.54 -9.49 -5.20
N SER A 176 -8.37 -9.26 -5.80
CA SER A 176 -8.24 -8.42 -6.98
C SER A 176 -9.14 -8.86 -8.15
N ASN A 177 -9.91 -7.90 -8.66
CA ASN A 177 -10.65 -8.00 -9.91
C ASN A 177 -9.74 -7.91 -11.16
N ILE A 178 -8.51 -7.45 -10.98
CA ILE A 178 -7.54 -7.18 -12.05
C ILE A 178 -6.54 -8.32 -12.16
N TRP A 179 -5.99 -8.81 -11.06
CA TRP A 179 -4.92 -9.82 -11.10
C TRP A 179 -5.36 -11.14 -10.47
N THR A 180 -5.11 -12.23 -11.18
CA THR A 180 -5.24 -13.58 -10.61
C THR A 180 -4.23 -13.79 -9.47
N ALA A 181 -4.60 -14.61 -8.49
CA ALA A 181 -3.72 -14.98 -7.40
C ALA A 181 -2.43 -15.60 -7.96
N PRO A 182 -1.25 -15.11 -7.57
CA PRO A 182 0.01 -15.69 -8.00
C PRO A 182 0.24 -17.05 -7.30
N SER A 183 1.06 -17.91 -7.91
CA SER A 183 1.27 -19.29 -7.45
C SER A 183 1.74 -19.39 -6.00
N TYR A 184 2.59 -18.45 -5.55
CA TYR A 184 3.08 -18.38 -4.16
C TYR A 184 1.97 -18.08 -3.13
N ARG A 185 0.73 -17.78 -3.56
CA ARG A 185 -0.42 -17.55 -2.68
C ARG A 185 -1.56 -18.53 -2.83
N HIS A 186 -1.52 -19.44 -3.80
CA HIS A 186 -2.61 -20.38 -4.03
C HIS A 186 -2.96 -21.18 -2.77
N GLY A 187 -1.94 -21.64 -2.03
CA GLY A 187 -2.15 -22.36 -0.77
C GLY A 187 -2.86 -21.51 0.30
N ALA A 188 -2.44 -20.26 0.48
CA ALA A 188 -3.04 -19.35 1.46
C ALA A 188 -4.49 -18.99 1.09
N VAL A 189 -4.74 -18.63 -0.17
CA VAL A 189 -6.09 -18.32 -0.67
C VAL A 189 -7.02 -19.53 -0.57
N SER A 190 -6.52 -20.71 -0.95
CA SER A 190 -7.29 -21.96 -0.84
C SER A 190 -7.62 -22.29 0.61
N SER A 191 -6.65 -22.16 1.52
CA SER A 191 -6.87 -22.40 2.96
C SER A 191 -7.89 -21.42 3.55
N TYR A 192 -7.84 -20.14 3.15
CA TYR A 192 -8.83 -19.15 3.55
C TYR A 192 -10.24 -19.58 3.15
N PHE A 193 -10.47 -19.95 1.89
CA PHE A 193 -11.81 -20.36 1.46
C PHE A 193 -12.27 -21.71 2.02
N ILE A 194 -11.35 -22.57 2.47
CA ILE A 194 -11.72 -23.82 3.16
C ILE A 194 -12.19 -23.54 4.60
N ASN A 195 -11.52 -22.63 5.30
CA ASN A 195 -11.72 -22.44 6.74
C ASN A 195 -12.57 -21.21 7.09
N HIS A 196 -12.64 -20.23 6.19
CA HIS A 196 -13.18 -18.90 6.43
C HIS A 196 -13.95 -18.37 5.21
N ASP A 197 -14.63 -19.25 4.46
CA ASP A 197 -15.48 -18.81 3.33
C ASP A 197 -16.50 -17.78 3.83
N PRO A 198 -16.52 -16.56 3.29
CA PRO A 198 -17.46 -15.54 3.73
C PRO A 198 -18.91 -15.82 3.29
N GLY A 199 -19.14 -16.81 2.41
CA GLY A 199 -20.47 -17.19 1.95
C GLY A 199 -21.09 -16.21 0.96
N PHE A 200 -20.37 -15.16 0.55
CA PHE A 200 -20.83 -14.24 -0.49
C PHE A 200 -20.81 -14.91 -1.87
N PRO A 201 -21.75 -14.56 -2.78
CA PRO A 201 -21.64 -14.91 -4.18
C PRO A 201 -20.30 -14.46 -4.76
N TYR A 202 -19.75 -15.18 -5.72
CA TYR A 202 -18.49 -14.82 -6.37
C TYR A 202 -18.59 -14.92 -7.88
N HIS A 203 -17.66 -14.26 -8.57
CA HIS A 203 -17.43 -14.43 -10.00
C HIS A 203 -16.02 -14.96 -10.25
N THR A 204 -15.81 -15.55 -11.44
CA THR A 204 -14.52 -16.09 -11.90
C THR A 204 -14.19 -15.52 -13.28
N THR A 205 -14.62 -14.29 -13.54
CA THR A 205 -14.36 -13.62 -14.82
C THR A 205 -12.87 -13.43 -15.05
N PRO A 206 -12.41 -13.36 -16.32
CA PRO A 206 -11.01 -13.11 -16.60
C PRO A 206 -10.54 -11.76 -16.03
N ASP A 207 -9.24 -11.65 -15.81
CA ASP A 207 -8.57 -10.45 -15.31
C ASP A 207 -9.01 -9.17 -16.02
N GLY A 208 -9.46 -8.18 -15.23
CA GLY A 208 -9.94 -6.89 -15.72
C GLY A 208 -11.38 -6.86 -16.22
N ASN A 209 -12.05 -8.02 -16.35
CA ASN A 209 -13.44 -8.10 -16.78
C ASN A 209 -14.37 -8.19 -15.57
N VAL A 210 -14.59 -7.06 -14.91
CA VAL A 210 -15.52 -6.99 -13.78
C VAL A 210 -16.97 -7.12 -14.29
N PRO A 211 -17.79 -8.03 -13.75
CA PRO A 211 -19.20 -8.11 -14.12
C PRO A 211 -19.94 -6.83 -13.69
N LYS A 212 -21.03 -6.50 -14.37
CA LYS A 212 -21.91 -5.38 -13.95
C LYS A 212 -22.89 -5.80 -12.86
N THR A 213 -23.21 -7.09 -12.79
CA THR A 213 -24.12 -7.71 -11.84
C THR A 213 -23.69 -9.15 -11.57
N GLY A 214 -23.93 -9.64 -10.36
CA GLY A 214 -23.65 -11.03 -9.97
C GLY A 214 -22.20 -11.26 -9.56
N GLY A 215 -22.02 -11.98 -8.44
CA GLY A 215 -20.72 -12.20 -7.81
C GLY A 215 -20.22 -10.94 -7.09
N THR A 216 -19.94 -11.07 -5.79
CA THR A 216 -19.50 -9.97 -4.92
C THR A 216 -17.99 -9.78 -4.92
N TYR A 217 -17.22 -10.84 -5.18
CA TYR A 217 -15.76 -10.78 -5.29
C TYR A 217 -15.26 -11.73 -6.38
N LYS A 218 -14.03 -11.51 -6.87
CA LYS A 218 -13.36 -12.41 -7.81
C LYS A 218 -12.73 -13.59 -7.08
N ARG A 219 -13.37 -14.76 -7.14
CA ARG A 219 -12.76 -15.99 -6.61
C ARG A 219 -11.52 -16.34 -7.43
N GLY A 220 -10.39 -16.49 -6.75
CA GLY A 220 -9.08 -16.70 -7.38
C GLY A 220 -8.35 -15.41 -7.79
N GLY A 221 -8.88 -14.22 -7.46
CA GLY A 221 -8.12 -12.98 -7.52
C GLY A 221 -6.98 -12.95 -6.48
N ARG A 222 -5.99 -12.08 -6.68
CA ARG A 222 -4.93 -11.81 -5.69
C ARG A 222 -5.57 -11.27 -4.40
N GLY A 223 -5.55 -12.07 -3.34
CA GLY A 223 -6.03 -11.65 -2.01
C GLY A 223 -5.01 -10.78 -1.28
N TYR A 224 -5.46 -9.68 -0.68
CA TYR A 224 -4.68 -8.75 0.17
C TYR A 224 -5.49 -8.39 1.43
N PRO A 225 -4.86 -7.93 2.54
CA PRO A 225 -3.44 -7.63 2.73
C PRO A 225 -2.55 -8.88 2.89
N ASP A 226 -1.25 -8.65 3.01
CA ASP A 226 -0.21 -9.69 3.11
C ASP A 226 0.18 -9.91 4.55
N MET A 227 0.21 -8.81 5.30
CA MET A 227 0.48 -8.74 6.71
C MET A 227 -0.37 -7.64 7.32
N LEU A 228 -0.46 -7.65 8.65
CA LEU A 228 -1.13 -6.62 9.42
C LEU A 228 -0.12 -5.98 10.37
N LYS A 229 -0.29 -4.70 10.66
CA LYS A 229 0.52 -3.95 11.62
C LYS A 229 -0.39 -3.12 12.52
N TYR A 230 -0.08 -3.05 13.81
CA TYR A 230 -0.86 -2.23 14.73
C TYR A 230 -0.82 -0.75 14.35
N PHE A 231 -1.99 -0.13 14.47
CA PHE A 231 -2.21 1.29 14.40
C PHE A 231 -2.23 1.86 15.83
N LEU A 232 -1.38 2.85 16.11
CA LEU A 232 -1.44 3.63 17.35
C LEU A 232 -2.43 4.77 17.15
N SER A 233 -3.55 4.71 17.88
CA SER A 233 -4.37 5.89 18.13
C SER A 233 -3.59 6.81 19.07
N LEU A 234 -2.96 7.86 18.52
CA LEU A 234 -2.42 8.97 19.32
C LEU A 234 -3.54 9.94 19.71
#